data_AF-E5Y6A5-F1
#
_entry.id   AF-E5Y6A5-F1
#
_cell.length_a   1.000
_cell.length_b   1.000
_cell.length_c   1.000
_cell.angle_alpha   90.00
_cell.angle_beta   90.00
_cell.angle_gamma   90.00
#
_symmetry.space_group_name_H-M   'P 1'
#
loop_
_entity.id
_entity.type
_entity.pdbx_description
1 polymer ?
#
loop_
_entity_poly.entity_id
_entity_poly.type
_entity_poly.pdbx_seq_one_letter_code
_entity_poly.pdbx_strand_id
1 'polypeptide(L)'
;MSLSKEELVLTACFLKSTDMSISIEDALGDVKQISTSLPESFDPAHSRLLAKAACILLASNRLSPGDAIAEAQKVITLAGL
;
A
#
# COMPACT_ATOMS: atom_id res chain seq x y z
N MET A 1 0.81 12.27 6.24
CA MET A 1 2.15 11.76 6.62
C MET A 1 2.40 10.44 5.90
N SER A 2 3.61 10.23 5.38
CA SER A 2 4.01 9.03 4.63
C SER A 2 4.56 7.91 5.52
N LEU A 3 4.69 6.69 4.96
CA LEU A 3 5.36 5.55 5.58
C LEU A 3 6.79 5.91 6.02
N SER A 4 7.26 5.30 7.12
CA SER A 4 8.67 5.42 7.52
C SER A 4 9.59 4.72 6.49
N LYS A 5 10.90 5.01 6.53
CA LYS A 5 11.87 4.35 5.64
C LYS A 5 11.88 2.83 5.82
N GLU A 6 11.76 2.36 7.06
CA GLU A 6 11.69 0.92 7.37
C GLU A 6 10.41 0.30 6.79
N GLU A 7 9.28 0.99 6.94
CA GLU A 7 8.00 0.50 6.43
C GLU A 7 7.94 0.49 4.90
N LEU A 8 8.56 1.46 4.24
CA LEU A 8 8.72 1.45 2.79
C LEU A 8 9.49 0.21 2.32
N VAL A 9 10.60 -0.11 2.98
CA VAL A 9 11.43 -1.30 2.65
C VAL A 9 10.62 -2.58 2.86
N LEU A 10 10.02 -2.76 4.04
CA LEU A 10 9.26 -3.97 4.36
C LEU A 10 8.06 -4.17 3.43
N THR A 11 7.35 -3.08 3.10
CA THR A 11 6.18 -3.15 2.21
C THR A 11 6.58 -3.45 0.77
N ALA A 12 7.72 -2.92 0.29
CA ALA A 12 8.25 -3.25 -1.04
C ALA A 12 8.72 -4.71 -1.12
N CYS A 13 9.40 -5.21 -0.07
CA CYS A 13 9.75 -6.64 0.04
C CYS A 13 8.50 -7.52 0.01
N PHE A 14 7.45 -7.12 0.72
CA PHE A 14 6.18 -7.86 0.73
C PHE A 14 5.52 -7.88 -0.64
N LEU A 15 5.44 -6.73 -1.32
CA LEU A 15 4.88 -6.60 -2.67
C LEU A 15 5.61 -7.52 -3.65
N LYS A 16 6.95 -7.48 -3.66
CA LYS A 16 7.81 -8.37 -4.46
C LYS A 16 7.61 -9.85 -4.14
N SER A 17 7.31 -10.20 -2.88
CA SER A 17 7.04 -11.58 -2.50
C SER A 17 5.68 -12.10 -3.00
N THR A 18 4.74 -11.18 -3.25
CA THR A 18 3.38 -11.49 -3.70
C THR A 18 3.29 -11.53 -5.23
N ASP A 19 4.01 -10.65 -5.92
CA ASP A 19 4.22 -10.68 -7.36
C ASP A 19 5.71 -10.85 -7.67
N MET A 20 6.14 -12.08 -7.98
CA MET A 20 7.55 -12.33 -8.28
C MET A 20 8.03 -11.68 -9.59
N SER A 21 7.11 -11.25 -10.47
CA SER A 21 7.42 -10.65 -11.77
C SER A 21 7.79 -9.17 -11.69
N ILE A 22 7.35 -8.46 -10.65
CA ILE A 22 7.69 -7.04 -10.43
C ILE A 22 9.19 -6.88 -10.09
N SER A 23 9.86 -5.84 -10.59
CA SER A 23 11.22 -5.52 -10.12
C SER A 23 11.19 -4.94 -8.70
N ILE A 24 12.32 -4.90 -7.99
CA ILE A 24 12.35 -4.29 -6.66
C ILE A 24 12.23 -2.77 -6.74
N GLU A 25 12.73 -2.19 -7.85
CA GLU A 25 12.63 -0.77 -8.17
C GLU A 25 11.18 -0.35 -8.40
N ASP A 26 10.44 -1.12 -9.21
CA ASP A 26 9.02 -0.87 -9.47
C ASP A 26 8.20 -1.07 -8.19
N ALA A 27 8.48 -2.14 -7.43
CA ALA A 27 7.80 -2.36 -6.16
C ALA A 27 7.99 -1.20 -5.18
N LEU A 28 9.21 -0.67 -5.07
CA LEU A 28 9.48 0.50 -4.23
C LEU A 28 8.81 1.77 -4.78
N GLY A 29 8.74 1.91 -6.11
CA GLY A 29 8.03 2.99 -6.79
C GLY A 29 6.54 2.99 -6.46
N ASP A 30 5.89 1.84 -6.58
CA ASP A 30 4.47 1.64 -6.29
C ASP A 30 4.13 1.95 -4.83
N VAL A 31 4.93 1.42 -3.89
CA VAL A 31 4.74 1.68 -2.46
C VAL A 31 4.88 3.17 -2.14
N LYS A 32 5.83 3.87 -2.77
CA LYS A 32 5.99 5.33 -2.61
C LYS A 32 4.78 6.06 -3.16
N GLN A 33 4.35 5.72 -4.38
CA GLN A 33 3.18 6.33 -5.02
C GLN A 33 1.93 6.16 -4.17
N ILE A 34 1.68 4.94 -3.66
CA ILE A 34 0.57 4.67 -2.74
C ILE A 34 0.71 5.54 -1.49
N SER A 35 1.88 5.52 -0.83
CA SER A 35 2.10 6.28 0.40
C SER A 35 1.91 7.79 0.22
N THR A 36 2.23 8.36 -0.95
CA THR A 36 2.02 9.78 -1.25
C THR A 36 0.60 10.11 -1.70
N SER A 37 -0.17 9.10 -2.12
CA SER A 37 -1.56 9.28 -2.58
C SER A 37 -2.58 9.19 -1.44
N LEU A 38 -2.14 8.87 -0.22
CA LEU A 38 -3.03 8.77 0.93
C LEU A 38 -3.47 10.15 1.45
N PRO A 39 -4.74 10.31 1.85
CA PRO A 39 -5.23 11.54 2.46
C PRO A 39 -4.44 11.94 3.71
N GLU A 40 -4.04 13.21 3.80
CA GLU A 40 -3.33 13.73 4.97
C GLU A 40 -4.19 13.82 6.24
N SER A 41 -5.51 13.74 6.09
CA SER A 41 -6.49 13.81 7.18
C SER A 41 -6.56 12.55 8.05
N PHE A 42 -6.05 11.42 7.56
CA PHE A 42 -6.06 10.17 8.32
C PHE A 42 -5.02 10.22 9.44
N ASP A 43 -5.34 9.58 10.56
CA ASP A 43 -4.35 9.39 11.60
C ASP A 43 -3.17 8.54 11.06
N PRO A 44 -1.98 8.65 11.66
CA PRO A 44 -0.81 7.95 11.16
C PRO A 44 -0.94 6.43 11.17
N ALA A 45 -1.68 5.84 12.11
CA ALA A 45 -1.84 4.39 12.18
C ALA A 45 -2.76 3.88 11.07
N HIS A 46 -3.89 4.56 10.84
CA HIS A 46 -4.79 4.25 9.74
C HIS A 46 -4.12 4.44 8.38
N SER A 47 -3.36 5.51 8.19
CA SER A 47 -2.61 5.75 6.95
C SER A 47 -1.61 4.63 6.66
N ARG A 48 -0.87 4.18 7.68
CA ARG A 48 0.09 3.07 7.54
C ARG A 48 -0.60 1.74 7.22
N LEU A 49 -1.72 1.46 7.88
CA LEU A 49 -2.51 0.25 7.62
C LEU A 49 -3.06 0.26 6.19
N LEU A 50 -3.63 1.39 5.77
CA LEU A 50 -4.18 1.58 4.42
C LEU A 50 -3.11 1.41 3.35
N ALA A 51 -1.91 1.99 3.54
CA ALA A 51 -0.80 1.81 2.60
C ALA A 51 -0.43 0.33 2.43
N LYS A 52 -0.28 -0.40 3.54
CA LYS A 52 0.10 -1.82 3.55
C LYS A 52 -0.98 -2.69 2.88
N ALA A 53 -2.25 -2.45 3.23
CA ALA A 53 -3.39 -3.15 2.63
C ALA A 53 -3.50 -2.87 1.12
N ALA A 54 -3.31 -1.62 0.69
CA ALA A 54 -3.31 -1.27 -0.72
C ALA A 54 -2.18 -1.97 -1.48
N CYS A 55 -0.97 -2.05 -0.92
CA CYS A 55 0.14 -2.76 -1.56
C CYS A 55 -0.15 -4.27 -1.73
N ILE A 56 -0.77 -4.91 -0.73
CA ILE A 56 -1.18 -6.33 -0.83
C ILE A 56 -2.15 -6.53 -2.00
N LEU A 57 -3.15 -5.65 -2.11
CA LEU A 57 -4.21 -5.75 -3.13
C LEU A 57 -3.71 -5.38 -4.53
N LEU A 58 -2.72 -4.47 -4.62
CA LEU A 58 -2.07 -4.09 -5.87
C LEU A 58 -1.45 -5.30 -6.58
N ALA A 59 -0.60 -6.07 -5.87
CA ALA A 59 0.05 -7.25 -6.43
C ALA A 59 -0.93 -8.37 -6.74
N SER A 60 -1.97 -8.54 -5.94
CA SER A 60 -2.89 -9.68 -6.06
C SER A 60 -3.85 -9.56 -7.25
N ASN A 61 -4.24 -8.34 -7.61
CA ASN A 61 -5.34 -8.09 -8.56
C ASN A 61 -4.96 -7.21 -9.76
N ARG A 62 -3.66 -6.87 -9.95
CA ARG A 62 -3.18 -5.93 -10.98
C ARG A 62 -4.00 -4.63 -11.01
N LEU A 63 -4.33 -4.13 -9.82
CA LEU A 63 -5.09 -2.91 -9.68
C LEU A 63 -4.22 -1.70 -10.04
N SER A 64 -4.86 -0.58 -10.41
CA SER A 64 -4.16 0.70 -10.33
C SER A 64 -3.89 1.06 -8.86
N PRO A 65 -2.89 1.89 -8.55
CA PRO A 65 -2.65 2.36 -7.17
C PRO A 65 -3.89 2.99 -6.52
N GLY A 66 -4.69 3.73 -7.28
CA GLY A 66 -5.94 4.33 -6.78
C GLY A 66 -7.00 3.29 -6.43
N ASP A 67 -7.19 2.29 -7.30
CA ASP A 67 -8.15 1.20 -7.05
C ASP A 67 -7.73 0.34 -5.85
N ALA A 68 -6.42 0.09 -5.71
CA ALA A 68 -5.88 -0.65 -4.58
C ALA A 68 -6.13 0.08 -3.25
N ILE A 69 -6.00 1.41 -3.21
CA ILE A 69 -6.33 2.23 -2.04
C ILE A 69 -7.84 2.18 -1.75
N ALA A 70 -8.68 2.33 -2.77
CA ALA A 70 -10.12 2.29 -2.61
C ALA A 70 -10.60 0.92 -2.08
N GLU A 71 -10.04 -0.17 -2.58
CA GLU A 71 -10.38 -1.52 -2.12
C GLU A 71 -9.86 -1.79 -0.71
N ALA A 72 -8.64 -1.35 -0.39
CA ALA A 72 -8.10 -1.41 0.95
C ALA A 72 -8.96 -0.65 1.97
N GLN A 73 -9.47 0.53 1.58
CA GLN A 73 -10.38 1.30 2.42
C GLN A 73 -11.66 0.52 2.72
N LYS A 74 -12.25 -0.14 1.72
CA LYS A 74 -13.44 -0.98 1.93
C LYS A 74 -13.16 -2.10 2.92
N VAL A 75 -12.02 -2.78 2.81
CA VAL A 75 -11.62 -3.85 3.73
C VAL A 75 -11.51 -3.33 5.17
N ILE A 76 -10.85 -2.19 5.35
CA ILE A 76 -10.69 -1.56 6.67
C ILE A 76 -12.05 -1.20 7.28
N THR A 77 -12.95 -0.59 6.48
CA THR A 77 -14.30 -0.26 6.93
C THR A 77 -15.12 -1.51 7.28
N LEU A 78 -15.02 -2.58 6.49
CA LEU A 78 -15.70 -3.86 6.78
C LEU A 78 -15.15 -4.54 8.05
N ALA A 79 -13.88 -4.31 8.38
CA ALA A 79 -13.27 -4.77 9.62
C ALA A 79 -13.66 -3.92 10.85
N GLY A 80 -14.35 -2.79 10.65
CA GLY A 80 -14.75 -1.86 11.72
C GLY A 80 -13.62 -0.99 12.24
N LEU A 81 -12.64 -0.67 11.38
CA LEU A 81 -11.45 0.14 11.67
C LEU A 81 -11.46 1.51 10.97
#